data_AF-A0A9E1RUQ6-F1
#
_entry.id   AF-A0A9E1RUQ6-F1
#
_cell.length_a   1.000
_cell.length_b   1.000
_cell.length_c   1.000
_cell.angle_alpha   90.00
_cell.angle_beta   90.00
_cell.angle_gamma   90.00
#
_symmetry.space_group_name_H-M   'P 1'
#
loop_
_entity.id
_entity.type
_entity.pdbx_description
1 polymer ?
#
loop_
_entity_poly.entity_id
_entity_poly.type
_entity_poly.pdbx_seq_one_letter_code
_entity_poly.pdbx_strand_id
1 'polypeptide(L)'
;MIVFVDFEHADRYKDGGGSNIQAARTWISYRLEDLSGMPCLLVRWDRITHDLLTRLDVKAIFISGNGSDPSLYEPADLEPLYDIIR
;
A
#
# COMPACT_ATOMS: atom_id res chain seq x y z
N MET A 1 14.74 -3.31 -0.83
CA MET A 1 13.73 -3.36 0.28
C MET A 1 12.37 -3.81 -0.24
N ILE A 2 11.40 -4.07 0.64
CA ILE A 2 10.00 -4.37 0.28
C ILE A 2 9.18 -3.08 0.37
N VAL A 3 8.21 -2.89 -0.53
CA VAL A 3 7.13 -1.92 -0.35
C VAL A 3 5.80 -2.66 -0.19
N PHE A 4 5.06 -2.33 0.85
CA PHE A 4 3.69 -2.79 1.04
C PHE A 4 2.73 -1.62 0.78
N VAL A 5 1.87 -1.77 -0.23
CA VAL A 5 0.91 -0.77 -0.65
C VAL A 5 -0.41 -1.00 0.06
N ASP A 6 -0.83 -0.04 0.87
CA ASP A 6 -2.19 0.07 1.40
C ASP A 6 -3.10 0.60 0.30
N PHE A 7 -4.00 -0.26 -0.21
CA PHE A 7 -4.97 0.04 -1.26
C PHE A 7 -6.35 0.46 -0.72
N GLU A 8 -6.52 0.57 0.60
CA GLU A 8 -7.79 0.97 1.17
C GLU A 8 -8.09 2.46 0.92
N HIS A 9 -9.35 2.78 0.59
CA HIS A 9 -9.77 4.16 0.36
C HIS A 9 -9.76 4.96 1.67
N ALA A 10 -9.43 6.26 1.59
CA ALA A 10 -9.30 7.11 2.77
C ALA A 10 -10.60 7.21 3.60
N ASP A 11 -11.76 7.09 2.94
CA ASP A 11 -13.07 7.13 3.59
C ASP A 11 -13.26 6.02 4.62
N ARG A 12 -12.62 4.86 4.42
CA ARG A 12 -12.67 3.76 5.39
C ARG A 12 -12.10 4.17 6.75
N TYR A 13 -11.21 5.18 6.78
CA TYR A 13 -10.54 5.66 7.98
C TYR A 13 -11.27 6.82 8.69
N LYS A 14 -12.19 7.53 8.01
CA LYS A 14 -12.79 8.77 8.51
C LYS A 14 -13.61 8.58 9.80
N ASP A 15 -14.29 7.46 9.94
CA ASP A 15 -15.18 7.18 11.09
C ASP A 15 -14.58 6.19 12.10
N GLY A 16 -13.25 6.04 12.12
CA GLY A 16 -12.55 5.10 13.02
C GLY A 16 -12.66 3.62 12.64
N GLY A 17 -13.52 3.28 11.68
CA GLY A 17 -13.75 1.93 11.16
C GLY A 17 -12.53 1.27 10.50
N GLY A 18 -11.50 2.05 10.16
CA GLY A 18 -10.28 1.55 9.52
C GLY A 18 -9.07 1.40 10.47
N SER A 19 -9.22 1.69 11.76
CA SER A 19 -8.12 1.55 12.74
C SER A 19 -7.59 0.10 12.84
N ASN A 20 -8.51 -0.88 12.86
CA ASN A 20 -8.15 -2.30 12.81
C ASN A 20 -7.43 -2.69 11.52
N ILE A 21 -7.81 -2.09 10.39
CA ILE A 21 -7.15 -2.31 9.09
C ILE A 21 -5.72 -1.75 9.14
N GLN A 22 -5.54 -0.52 9.61
CA GLN A 22 -4.20 0.07 9.77
C GLN A 22 -3.31 -0.77 10.69
N ALA A 23 -3.85 -1.23 11.82
CA ALA A 23 -3.14 -2.12 12.74
C ALA A 23 -2.73 -3.44 12.05
N ALA A 24 -3.62 -4.04 11.27
CA ALA A 24 -3.32 -5.22 10.48
C ALA A 24 -2.26 -4.96 9.41
N ARG A 25 -2.27 -3.79 8.75
CA ARG A 25 -1.25 -3.43 7.75
C ARG A 25 0.14 -3.25 8.37
N THR A 26 0.21 -2.62 9.53
CA THR A 26 1.46 -2.51 10.30
C THR A 26 1.96 -3.89 10.73
N TRP A 27 1.06 -4.75 11.25
CA TRP A 27 1.43 -6.13 11.62
C TRP A 27 1.95 -6.94 10.43
N ILE A 28 1.29 -6.85 9.27
CA ILE A 28 1.76 -7.49 8.02
C ILE A 28 3.14 -6.95 7.62
N SER A 29 3.37 -5.64 7.75
CA SER A 29 4.67 -5.03 7.42
C SER A 29 5.80 -5.65 8.23
N TYR A 30 5.65 -5.74 9.56
CA TYR A 30 6.64 -6.44 10.41
C TYR A 30 6.79 -7.91 10.03
N ARG A 31 5.69 -8.59 9.70
CA ARG A 31 5.76 -9.99 9.30
C ARG A 31 6.53 -10.21 7.99
N LEU A 32 6.41 -9.28 7.05
CA LEU A 32 7.19 -9.30 5.80
C LEU A 32 8.68 -9.08 6.07
N GLU A 33 9.03 -8.18 7.01
CA GLU A 33 10.41 -7.97 7.43
C GLU A 33 10.99 -9.24 8.07
N ASP A 34 10.28 -9.83 9.03
CA ASP A 34 10.70 -11.05 9.74
C ASP A 34 10.95 -12.23 8.78
N LEU A 35 10.08 -12.40 7.77
CA LEU A 35 10.16 -13.52 6.84
C LEU A 35 11.23 -13.35 5.77
N SER A 36 11.50 -12.11 5.35
CA SER A 36 12.39 -11.82 4.23
C SER A 36 13.79 -11.39 4.65
N GLY A 37 13.96 -10.93 5.89
CA GLY A 37 15.19 -10.26 6.34
C GLY A 37 15.42 -8.90 5.68
N MET A 38 14.44 -8.34 4.99
CA MET A 38 14.52 -7.04 4.31
C MET A 38 13.59 -6.01 4.96
N PRO A 39 13.97 -4.72 5.05
CA PRO A 39 13.07 -3.66 5.49
C PRO A 39 11.82 -3.57 4.61
N CYS A 40 10.68 -3.19 5.19
CA CYS A 40 9.39 -3.04 4.54
C CYS A 40 8.81 -1.65 4.79
N LEU A 41 8.55 -0.91 3.71
CA LEU A 41 7.89 0.40 3.78
C LEU A 41 6.39 0.27 3.46
N LEU A 42 5.53 0.67 4.40
CA LEU A 42 4.09 0.82 4.17
C LEU A 42 3.81 2.16 3.47
N VAL A 43 3.20 2.10 2.27
CA VAL A 43 2.91 3.28 1.43
C VAL A 43 1.45 3.25 0.99
N ARG A 44 0.80 4.41 0.85
CA ARG A 44 -0.56 4.48 0.29
C ARG A 44 -0.54 4.36 -1.22
N TRP A 45 -1.60 3.76 -1.78
CA TRP A 45 -1.75 3.50 -3.21
C TRP A 45 -1.64 4.74 -4.11
N ASP A 46 -2.10 5.90 -3.62
CA ASP A 46 -2.07 7.19 -4.34
C ASP A 46 -0.68 7.85 -4.35
N ARG A 47 0.32 7.24 -3.69
CA ARG A 47 1.66 7.83 -3.50
C ARG A 47 2.80 6.96 -4.01
N ILE A 48 2.49 5.80 -4.58
CA ILE A 48 3.51 4.91 -5.11
C ILE A 48 3.90 5.34 -6.52
N THR A 49 5.20 5.59 -6.75
CA THR A 49 5.71 6.05 -8.05
C THR A 49 6.97 5.29 -8.44
N HIS A 50 7.27 5.23 -9.73
CA HIS A 50 8.52 4.65 -10.25
C HIS A 50 9.78 5.28 -9.64
N ASP A 51 9.78 6.60 -9.46
CA ASP A 51 10.88 7.32 -8.81
C ASP A 51 11.07 6.87 -7.36
N LEU A 52 9.98 6.74 -6.59
CA LEU A 52 10.04 6.24 -5.22
C LEU A 52 10.60 4.82 -5.18
N LEU A 53 10.09 3.93 -6.04
CA LEU A 53 10.55 2.54 -6.14
C LEU A 53 12.04 2.46 -6.49
N THR A 54 12.50 3.30 -7.42
CA THR A 54 13.90 3.37 -7.86
C THR A 54 14.81 3.86 -6.75
N ARG A 55 14.47 4.99 -6.09
CA ARG A 55 15.28 5.57 -5.00
C ARG A 55 15.43 4.63 -3.82
N LEU A 56 14.43 3.79 -3.58
CA LEU A 56 14.40 2.83 -2.48
C LEU A 56 15.02 1.47 -2.83
N ASP A 57 15.44 1.26 -4.09
CA ASP A 57 15.93 -0.03 -4.59
C ASP A 57 14.97 -1.19 -4.19
N VAL A 58 13.70 -1.00 -4.54
CA VAL A 58 12.63 -1.94 -4.19
C VAL A 58 12.82 -3.27 -4.92
N LYS A 59 12.76 -4.37 -4.17
CA LYS A 59 12.95 -5.74 -4.68
C LYS A 59 11.62 -6.50 -4.81
N ALA A 60 10.61 -6.09 -4.07
CA ALA A 60 9.29 -6.68 -4.11
C ALA A 60 8.22 -5.65 -3.69
N ILE A 61 7.05 -5.76 -4.30
CA ILE A 61 5.88 -4.95 -4.00
C ILE A 61 4.76 -5.91 -3.59
N PHE A 62 4.18 -5.66 -2.43
CA PHE A 62 2.94 -6.30 -1.98
C PHE A 62 1.83 -5.26 -2.07
N ILE A 63 0.70 -5.60 -2.68
CA ILE A 63 -0.45 -4.71 -2.75
C ILE A 63 -1.56 -5.34 -1.92
N SER A 64 -2.11 -4.59 -0.98
CA SER A 64 -3.21 -5.10 -0.20
C SER A 64 -4.50 -5.17 -1.00
N GLY A 65 -5.40 -6.08 -0.63
CA GLY A 65 -6.80 -5.92 -1.01
C GLY A 65 -7.42 -4.68 -0.35
N ASN A 66 -8.57 -4.26 -0.84
CA ASN A 66 -9.41 -3.21 -0.26
C ASN A 66 -10.80 -3.76 0.09
N GLY A 67 -11.46 -3.14 1.06
CA GLY A 67 -12.88 -3.40 1.37
C GLY A 67 -13.83 -2.30 0.88
N SER A 68 -13.28 -1.19 0.39
CA SER A 68 -14.03 -0.04 -0.10
C SER A 68 -14.68 -0.30 -1.46
N ASP A 69 -15.83 0.33 -1.70
CA ASP A 69 -16.53 0.27 -2.99
C ASP A 69 -15.62 0.86 -4.09
N PRO A 70 -15.46 0.17 -5.24
CA PRO A 70 -14.65 0.67 -6.36
C PRO A 70 -15.05 2.07 -6.86
N SER A 71 -16.32 2.46 -6.72
CA SER A 71 -16.83 3.78 -7.12
C SER A 71 -16.26 4.94 -6.30
N LEU A 72 -15.62 4.67 -5.16
CA LEU A 72 -14.96 5.68 -4.34
C LEU A 72 -13.58 6.09 -4.88
N TYR A 73 -13.04 5.34 -5.84
CA TYR A 73 -11.70 5.59 -6.39
C TYR A 73 -11.83 6.39 -7.68
N GLU A 74 -11.26 7.59 -7.69
CA GLU A 74 -11.14 8.36 -8.92
C GLU A 74 -10.09 7.72 -9.84
N PRO A 75 -10.36 7.57 -11.16
CA PRO A 75 -9.43 6.93 -12.08
C PRO A 75 -8.03 7.58 -12.09
N ALA A 76 -7.95 8.89 -11.89
CA ALA A 76 -6.68 9.62 -11.83
C ALA A 76 -5.83 9.23 -10.62
N ASP A 77 -6.45 8.95 -9.48
CA ASP A 77 -5.72 8.55 -8.27
C ASP A 77 -5.14 7.14 -8.41
N LEU A 78 -5.75 6.30 -9.26
CA LEU A 78 -5.32 4.91 -9.52
C LEU A 78 -4.17 4.82 -10.52
N GLU A 79 -3.91 5.87 -11.28
CA GLU A 79 -2.85 5.94 -12.29
C GLU A 79 -1.47 5.55 -11.73
N PRO A 80 -1.01 6.05 -10.57
CA PRO A 80 0.30 5.67 -10.02
C PRO A 80 0.41 4.17 -9.73
N LEU A 81 -0.68 3.54 -9.27
CA LEU A 81 -0.72 2.10 -9.00
C LEU A 81 -0.70 1.29 -10.31
N TYR A 82 -1.44 1.72 -11.32
CA TYR A 82 -1.47 1.02 -12.61
C TYR A 82 -0.16 1.13 -13.38
N ASP A 83 0.52 2.27 -13.26
CA ASP A 83 1.81 2.49 -13.91
C ASP A 83 2.91 1.55 -13.39
N ILE A 84 2.81 1.09 -12.13
CA ILE A 84 3.82 0.19 -11.54
C ILE A 84 3.53 -1.31 -11.74
N ILE A 85 2.30 -1.69 -12.12
CA ILE A 85 1.89 -3.09 -12.33
C ILE A 85 2.08 -3.54 -13.79
N ARG A 86 2.15 -2.59 -14.73
CA ARG A 86 2.37 -2.85 -16.16
C ARG A 86 3.82 -3.22 -16.48
#